data_AF-A0A0G0YAR2-F1
#
_entry.id   AF-A0A0G0YAR2-F1
#
_cell.length_a   1.000
_cell.length_b   1.000
_cell.length_c   1.000
_cell.angle_alpha   90.00
_cell.angle_beta   90.00
_cell.angle_gamma   90.00
#
_symmetry.space_group_name_H-M   'P 1'
#
loop_
_entity.id
_entity.type
_entity.pdbx_description
1 polymer ?
#
loop_
_entity_poly.entity_id
_entity_poly.type
_entity_poly.pdbx_seq_one_letter_code
_entity_poly.pdbx_strand_id
1 'polypeptide(L)'
;MNLKETINQDLKDALRNKEELKVSVFRMLLSALANKEIELMKKTQGLSEEEAGQVLKKEIKNRKKSIEAFQQGGREDLVQKEEKEKEILEKYLPPE
;
A
#
# COMPACT_ATOMS: atom_id res chain seq x y z
N MET A 1 -9.40 7.19 13.17
CA MET A 1 -9.05 5.86 12.65
C MET A 1 -7.60 5.91 12.25
N ASN A 2 -6.79 4.96 12.69
CA ASN A 2 -5.41 4.87 12.20
C ASN A 2 -5.40 4.30 10.77
N LEU A 3 -4.29 4.48 10.04
CA LEU A 3 -4.18 4.03 8.64
C LEU A 3 -4.56 2.55 8.46
N LYS A 4 -4.14 1.67 9.38
CA LYS A 4 -4.41 0.23 9.31
C LYS A 4 -5.91 -0.07 9.43
N GLU A 5 -6.64 0.64 10.29
CA GLU A 5 -8.09 0.52 10.41
C GLU A 5 -8.80 0.97 9.13
N THR A 6 -8.41 2.12 8.57
CA THR A 6 -8.96 2.64 7.31
C THR A 6 -8.78 1.64 6.18
N ILE A 7 -7.56 1.11 5.99
CA ILE A 7 -7.28 0.12 4.94
C ILE A 7 -8.06 -1.19 5.15
N ASN A 8 -8.29 -1.61 6.40
CA ASN A 8 -9.14 -2.79 6.67
C ASN A 8 -10.60 -2.55 6.31
N GLN A 9 -11.12 -1.35 6.51
CA GLN A 9 -12.49 -0.99 6.11
C GLN A 9 -12.60 -0.96 4.58
N ASP A 10 -11.68 -0.26 3.91
CA ASP A 10 -11.67 -0.16 2.45
C ASP A 10 -11.43 -1.51 1.77
N LEU A 11 -10.68 -2.43 2.42
CA LEU A 11 -10.56 -3.80 1.95
C LEU A 11 -11.91 -4.53 1.97
N LYS A 12 -12.72 -4.36 3.01
CA LYS A 12 -14.06 -4.97 3.05
C LYS A 12 -14.95 -4.42 1.94
N ASP A 13 -14.87 -3.13 1.66
CA ASP A 13 -15.65 -2.51 0.59
C ASP A 13 -15.16 -2.94 -0.80
N ALA A 14 -13.84 -2.99 -1.01
CA ALA A 14 -13.26 -3.52 -2.24
C ALA A 14 -13.64 -4.99 -2.50
N LEU A 15 -13.74 -5.81 -1.45
CA LEU A 15 -14.22 -7.20 -1.56
C LEU A 15 -15.70 -7.26 -1.97
N ARG A 16 -16.56 -6.43 -1.37
CA ARG A 16 -18.00 -6.36 -1.73
C ARG A 16 -18.19 -5.90 -3.18
N ASN A 17 -17.39 -4.93 -3.60
CA ASN A 17 -17.48 -4.32 -4.93
C ASN A 17 -16.67 -5.09 -6.00
N LYS A 18 -16.01 -6.20 -5.62
CA LYS A 18 -15.16 -7.01 -6.51
C LYS A 18 -14.04 -6.21 -7.18
N GLU A 19 -13.47 -5.26 -6.47
CA GLU A 19 -12.37 -4.40 -6.94
C GLU A 19 -11.02 -5.11 -6.76
N GLU A 20 -10.75 -6.13 -7.58
CA GLU A 20 -9.62 -7.06 -7.41
C GLU A 20 -8.26 -6.37 -7.23
N LEU A 21 -7.99 -5.31 -8.00
CA LEU A 21 -6.75 -4.55 -7.90
C LEU A 21 -6.61 -3.89 -6.51
N LYS A 22 -7.67 -3.22 -6.03
CA LYS A 22 -7.67 -2.60 -4.69
C LYS A 22 -7.51 -3.66 -3.61
N VAL A 23 -8.21 -4.79 -3.73
CA VAL A 23 -8.09 -5.92 -2.79
C VAL A 23 -6.63 -6.38 -2.69
N SER A 24 -5.95 -6.55 -3.84
CA SER A 24 -4.54 -6.94 -3.88
C SER A 24 -3.64 -5.90 -3.18
N VAL A 25 -3.80 -4.63 -3.54
CA VAL A 25 -3.02 -3.51 -2.97
C VAL A 25 -3.21 -3.40 -1.46
N PHE A 26 -4.46 -3.46 -0.97
CA PHE A 26 -4.76 -3.33 0.45
C PHE A 26 -4.22 -4.51 1.26
N ARG A 27 -4.31 -5.75 0.76
CA ARG A 27 -3.71 -6.91 1.42
C ARG A 27 -2.19 -6.78 1.55
N MET A 28 -1.54 -6.32 0.48
CA MET A 28 -0.09 -6.09 0.48
C MET A 28 0.31 -4.99 1.48
N LEU A 29 -0.41 -3.87 1.50
CA LEU A 29 -0.15 -2.79 2.45
C LEU A 29 -0.37 -3.24 3.91
N LEU A 30 -1.45 -3.97 4.19
CA LEU A 30 -1.69 -4.52 5.54
C LEU A 30 -0.59 -5.48 5.98
N SER A 31 -0.09 -6.30 5.06
CA SER A 31 1.07 -7.18 5.32
C SER A 31 2.33 -6.36 5.63
N ALA A 32 2.61 -5.31 4.85
CA ALA A 32 3.75 -4.43 5.09
C ALA A 32 3.66 -3.72 6.46
N LEU A 33 2.47 -3.24 6.83
CA LEU A 33 2.23 -2.64 8.15
C LEU A 33 2.44 -3.66 9.28
N ALA A 34 1.89 -4.87 9.14
CA ALA A 34 2.07 -5.94 10.13
C ALA A 34 3.54 -6.38 10.27
N ASN A 35 4.28 -6.43 9.17
CA ASN A 35 5.71 -6.70 9.18
C ASN A 35 6.49 -5.61 9.91
N LYS A 36 6.12 -4.34 9.74
CA LYS A 36 6.74 -3.25 10.50
C LYS A 36 6.41 -3.30 11.99
N GLU A 37 5.19 -3.69 12.35
CA GLU A 37 4.81 -3.93 13.75
C GLU A 37 5.66 -5.06 14.37
N ILE A 38 5.94 -6.13 13.61
CA ILE A 38 6.84 -7.20 14.04
C ILE A 38 8.26 -6.67 14.25
N GLU A 39 8.79 -5.96 13.25
CA GLU A 39 10.16 -5.40 13.26
C GLU A 39 10.39 -4.48 14.47
N LEU A 40 9.40 -3.67 14.82
CA LEU A 40 9.47 -2.74 15.96
C LEU A 40 9.01 -3.36 17.29
N MET A 41 8.64 -4.64 17.32
CA MET A 41 8.05 -5.32 18.48
C MET A 41 6.78 -4.62 19.02
N LYS A 42 6.00 -4.01 18.12
CA LYS A 42 4.78 -3.25 18.40
C LYS A 42 3.48 -3.98 18.00
N LYS A 43 3.46 -5.31 17.97
CA LYS A 43 2.27 -6.08 17.57
C LYS A 43 1.00 -5.74 18.37
N THR A 44 1.14 -5.42 19.66
CA THR A 44 0.00 -5.12 20.54
C THR A 44 -0.38 -3.64 20.51
N GLN A 45 0.61 -2.73 20.45
CA GLN A 45 0.38 -1.29 20.43
C GLN A 45 0.00 -0.75 19.05
N GLY A 46 0.42 -1.44 17.98
CA GLY A 46 0.33 -0.96 16.61
C GLY A 46 1.38 0.10 16.28
N LEU A 47 1.37 0.56 15.02
CA LEU A 47 2.21 1.65 14.55
C LEU A 47 1.60 3.01 14.91
N SER A 48 2.44 4.00 15.20
CA SER A 48 2.01 5.40 15.18
C SER A 48 1.64 5.84 13.76
N GLU A 49 0.96 6.98 13.61
CA GLU A 49 0.63 7.54 12.30
C GLU A 49 1.88 7.82 11.47
N GLU A 50 2.94 8.31 12.11
CA GLU A 50 4.22 8.56 11.45
C GLU A 50 4.87 7.27 10.96
N GLU A 51 4.88 6.22 11.79
CA GLU A 51 5.45 4.91 11.42
C GLU A 51 4.66 4.26 10.29
N ALA A 52 3.33 4.31 10.34
CA ALA A 52 2.45 3.82 9.28
C ALA A 52 2.64 4.62 7.98
N GLY A 53 2.79 5.95 8.10
CA GLY A 53 3.10 6.84 6.97
C GLY A 53 4.45 6.54 6.33
N GLN A 54 5.46 6.18 7.12
CA GLN A 54 6.76 5.72 6.58
C GLN A 54 6.63 4.43 5.78
N VAL A 55 5.83 3.46 6.25
CA VAL A 55 5.55 2.22 5.49
C VAL A 55 4.85 2.56 4.17
N LEU A 56 3.82 3.41 4.20
CA LEU A 56 3.10 3.81 3.00
C LEU A 56 4.02 4.51 1.98
N LYS A 57 4.84 5.46 2.43
CA LYS A 57 5.84 6.15 1.57
C LYS A 57 6.84 5.16 0.97
N LYS A 58 7.27 4.15 1.73
CA LYS A 58 8.17 3.09 1.26
C LYS A 58 7.51 2.26 0.16
N GLU A 59 6.26 1.83 0.34
CA GLU A 59 5.54 1.05 -0.67
C GLU A 59 5.32 1.86 -1.96
N ILE A 60 4.94 3.14 -1.87
CA ILE A 60 4.84 4.03 -3.04
C ILE A 60 6.18 4.15 -3.77
N LYS A 61 7.28 4.28 -3.03
CA LYS A 61 8.63 4.31 -3.61
C LYS A 61 8.99 2.99 -4.30
N ASN A 62 8.59 1.85 -3.74
CA ASN A 62 8.80 0.55 -4.37
C ASN A 62 8.04 0.47 -5.71
N ARG A 63 6.79 0.94 -5.77
CA ARG A 63 6.03 1.04 -7.02
C ARG A 63 6.72 1.90 -8.07
N LYS A 64 7.22 3.08 -7.70
CA LYS A 64 8.00 3.95 -8.61
C LYS A 64 9.22 3.21 -9.20
N LYS A 65 9.97 2.48 -8.38
CA LYS A 65 11.11 1.68 -8.84
C LYS A 65 10.70 0.55 -9.78
N SER A 66 9.60 -0.15 -9.47
CA SER A 66 9.06 -1.21 -10.33
C SER A 66 8.62 -0.66 -11.69
N ILE A 67 7.96 0.50 -11.71
CA ILE A 67 7.56 1.20 -12.94
C ILE A 67 8.78 1.47 -13.81
N GLU A 68 9.83 2.10 -13.25
CA GLU A 68 11.06 2.39 -13.98
C GLU A 68 11.71 1.11 -14.54
N ALA A 69 11.77 0.04 -13.75
CA ALA A 69 12.35 -1.24 -14.16
C ALA A 69 11.54 -1.91 -15.29
N PHE A 70 10.20 -1.91 -15.20
CA PHE A 70 9.34 -2.48 -16.23
C PHE A 70 9.36 -1.66 -17.52
N GLN A 71 9.45 -0.34 -17.41
CA GLN A 71 9.59 0.56 -18.55
C GLN A 71 10.89 0.30 -19.30
N GLN A 72 12.01 0.14 -18.58
CA GLN A 72 13.29 -0.24 -19.19
C GLN A 72 13.24 -1.62 -19.86
N GLY A 73 12.43 -2.54 -19.33
CA GLY A 73 12.21 -3.87 -19.88
C GLY A 73 11.15 -3.96 -21.00
N GLY A 74 10.54 -2.84 -21.40
CA GLY A 74 9.49 -2.82 -22.44
C GLY A 74 8.18 -3.52 -22.02
N ARG A 75 7.92 -3.65 -20.72
CA ARG A 75 6.73 -4.32 -20.15
C ARG A 75 5.64 -3.33 -19.78
N GLU A 76 5.07 -2.70 -20.80
CA GLU A 76 4.06 -1.64 -20.65
C GLU A 76 2.80 -2.11 -19.89
N ASP A 77 2.46 -3.40 -20.00
CA ASP A 77 1.38 -4.03 -19.25
C ASP A 77 1.60 -3.96 -17.73
N LEU A 78 2.85 -4.14 -17.30
CA LEU A 78 3.23 -4.08 -15.88
C LEU A 78 3.40 -2.64 -15.40
N VAL A 79 3.88 -1.73 -16.27
CA VAL A 79 3.93 -0.29 -15.98
C VAL A 79 2.55 0.23 -15.60
N GLN A 80 1.55 0.04 -16.47
CA GLN A 80 0.19 0.51 -16.24
C GLN A 80 -0.43 -0.10 -14.97
N LYS A 81 -0.09 -1.36 -14.66
CA LYS A 81 -0.54 -2.01 -13.44
C LYS A 81 0.07 -1.34 -12.20
N GLU A 82 1.39 -1.18 -12.15
CA GLU A 82 2.07 -0.56 -11.01
C GLU A 82 1.68 0.92 -10.83
N GLU A 83 1.41 1.65 -11.92
CA GLU A 83 0.88 3.02 -11.85
C GLU A 83 -0.49 3.06 -11.15
N LYS A 84 -1.43 2.20 -11.54
CA LYS A 84 -2.74 2.11 -10.88
C LYS A 84 -2.61 1.70 -9.41
N GLU A 85 -1.71 0.77 -9.08
CA GLU A 85 -1.46 0.39 -7.70
C GLU A 85 -0.89 1.56 -6.87
N LYS A 86 0.06 2.30 -7.45
CA LYS A 86 0.65 3.49 -6.84
C LYS A 86 -0.41 4.57 -6.58
N GLU A 87 -1.27 4.87 -7.55
CA GLU A 87 -2.35 5.86 -7.41
C GLU A 87 -3.33 5.48 -6.29
N ILE A 88 -3.62 4.18 -6.11
CA ILE A 88 -4.44 3.71 -4.99
C ILE A 88 -3.76 4.03 -3.66
N LEU A 89 -2.46 3.79 -3.53
CA LEU A 89 -1.71 4.06 -2.30
C LEU A 89 -1.56 5.56 -2.01
N GLU A 90 -1.37 6.39 -3.04
CA GLU A 90 -1.20 7.85 -2.90
C GLU A 90 -2.43 8.52 -2.29
N LYS A 91 -3.63 7.95 -2.44
CA LYS A 91 -4.87 8.45 -1.78
C LYS A 91 -4.84 8.38 -0.26
N TYR A 92 -3.92 7.60 0.32
CA TYR A 92 -3.79 7.43 1.76
C TYR A 92 -2.63 8.22 2.36
N LEU A 93 -1.86 8.95 1.54
CA LEU A 93 -0.89 9.89 2.05
C LEU A 93 -1.65 11.08 2.66
N PRO A 94 -1.28 11.52 3.87
CA PRO A 94 -1.81 12.77 4.38
C PRO A 94 -1.46 13.91 3.41
N PRO A 95 -2.37 14.87 3.18
CA PRO A 95 -2.05 16.09 2.46
C PRO A 95 -0.87 16.78 3.17
N GLU A 96 0.10 17.27 2.40
CA GLU A 96 1.22 18.07 2.92
C GLU A 96 0.73 19.35 3.61
#